data_AF-A0A699YS20-F1
#
_entry.id   AF-A0A699YS20-F1
#
_cell.length_a   1.000
_cell.length_b   1.000
_cell.length_c   1.000
_cell.angle_alpha   90.00
_cell.angle_beta   90.00
_cell.angle_gamma   90.00
#
_symmetry.space_group_name_H-M   'P 1'
#
loop_
_entity.id
_entity.type
_entity.pdbx_description
1 polymer ?
#
loop_
_entity_poly.entity_id
_entity_poly.type
_entity_poly.pdbx_seq_one_letter_code
_entity_poly.pdbx_strand_id
1 'polypeptide(L)'
;VSGQKFYYLRNAGALLELALVNWAMSRVVARGFTPIMTPDLVKETVLEKCGFQPRGEGTQVYSVEDSPLCLTGTAEVPLGGLYMDKVLREAELPIRMVAYGHCFRTEAGAAGAAGKGLYRVHQFSKVCKLRY
;
A
#
# COMPACT_ATOMS: atom_id res chain seq x y z
N VAL A 1 -10.77 4.81 -20.25
CA VAL A 1 -9.45 4.14 -20.15
C VAL A 1 -9.54 2.99 -19.16
N SER A 2 -9.58 3.22 -17.84
CA SER A 2 -9.47 2.13 -16.84
C SER A 2 -10.79 1.71 -16.16
N GLY A 3 -11.93 2.27 -16.56
CA GLY A 3 -13.24 1.98 -15.95
C GLY A 3 -13.67 3.00 -14.88
N GLN A 4 -14.68 2.65 -14.09
CA GLN A 4 -15.17 3.51 -12.99
C GLN A 4 -14.18 3.57 -11.82
N LYS A 5 -14.26 4.59 -10.97
CA LYS A 5 -13.42 4.75 -9.75
C LYS A 5 -11.90 4.82 -10.01
N PHE A 6 -11.52 5.21 -11.22
CA PHE A 6 -10.17 5.69 -11.56
C PHE A 6 -10.23 7.18 -11.91
N TYR A 7 -9.13 7.90 -11.68
CA TYR A 7 -9.07 9.35 -11.88
C TYR A 7 -7.78 9.78 -12.57
N TYR A 8 -7.81 10.98 -13.15
CA TYR A 8 -6.62 11.69 -13.60
C TYR A 8 -6.50 12.98 -12.81
N LEU A 9 -5.32 13.22 -12.22
CA LEU A 9 -4.94 14.55 -11.75
C LEU A 9 -4.15 15.25 -12.84
N ARG A 10 -4.34 16.57 -12.96
CA ARG A 10 -3.64 17.41 -13.94
C ARG A 10 -3.19 18.71 -13.29
N ASN A 11 -2.14 19.32 -13.85
CA ASN A 11 -1.60 20.61 -13.43
C ASN A 11 -1.34 20.63 -11.91
N ALA A 12 -1.89 21.64 -11.23
CA ALA A 12 -1.78 21.81 -9.78
C ALA A 12 -2.23 20.56 -8.99
N GLY A 13 -3.20 19.79 -9.47
CA GLY A 13 -3.64 18.57 -8.79
C GLY A 13 -2.57 17.47 -8.76
N ALA A 14 -1.85 17.29 -9.87
CA ALA A 14 -0.76 16.31 -9.96
C ALA A 14 0.44 16.75 -9.11
N LEU A 15 0.78 18.04 -9.14
CA LEU A 15 1.85 18.60 -8.31
C LEU A 15 1.51 18.52 -6.82
N LEU A 16 0.24 18.71 -6.45
CA LEU A 16 -0.23 18.61 -5.08
C LEU A 16 -0.08 17.18 -4.54
N GLU A 17 -0.40 16.15 -5.33
CA GLU A 17 -0.20 14.75 -4.91
C GLU A 17 1.27 14.48 -4.55
N LEU A 18 2.20 14.88 -5.43
CA LEU A 18 3.64 14.73 -5.18
C LEU A 18 4.09 15.53 -3.95
N ALA A 19 3.60 16.76 -3.79
CA ALA A 19 3.93 17.60 -2.65
C ALA A 19 3.44 17.00 -1.32
N LEU A 20 2.22 16.43 -1.30
CA LEU A 20 1.66 15.77 -0.12
C LEU A 20 2.43 14.51 0.26
N VAL A 21 2.80 13.68 -0.72
CA VAL A 21 3.64 12.49 -0.49
C VAL A 21 4.98 12.90 0.10
N ASN A 22 5.67 13.87 -0.51
CA ASN A 22 6.97 14.33 -0.05
C ASN A 22 6.89 14.96 1.34
N TRP A 23 5.87 15.76 1.60
CA TRP A 23 5.62 16.35 2.92
C TRP A 23 5.38 15.27 3.98
N ALA A 24 4.52 14.29 3.72
CA ALA A 24 4.21 13.21 4.66
C ALA A 24 5.44 12.36 4.97
N MET A 25 6.20 11.97 3.93
CA MET A 25 7.47 11.25 4.10
C MET A 25 8.44 12.07 4.95
N SER A 26 8.68 13.33 4.61
CA SER A 26 9.60 14.22 5.33
C SER A 26 9.24 14.35 6.81
N ARG A 27 7.94 14.49 7.13
CA ARG A 27 7.45 14.58 8.52
C ARG A 27 7.72 13.32 9.33
N VAL A 28 7.60 12.15 8.72
CA VAL A 28 7.80 10.87 9.41
C VAL A 28 9.29 10.55 9.53
N VAL A 29 10.10 10.84 8.50
CA VAL A 29 11.57 10.73 8.56
C VAL A 29 12.15 11.63 9.64
N ALA A 30 11.66 12.87 9.78
CA ALA A 30 12.06 13.77 10.86
C ALA A 30 11.75 13.23 12.27
N ARG A 31 10.91 12.21 12.41
CA ARG A 31 10.60 11.51 13.67
C ARG A 31 11.45 10.25 13.89
N GLY A 32 12.50 10.06 13.09
CA GLY A 32 13.44 8.94 13.21
C GLY A 32 12.93 7.63 12.62
N PHE A 33 12.11 7.69 11.57
CA PHE A 33 11.74 6.52 10.77
C PHE A 33 12.65 6.42 9.56
N THR A 34 13.11 5.21 9.25
CA THR A 34 13.92 4.93 8.07
C THR A 34 13.03 4.90 6.82
N PRO A 35 13.29 5.75 5.81
CA PRO A 35 12.54 5.72 4.56
C PRO A 35 12.93 4.49 3.73
N ILE A 36 11.93 3.79 3.21
CA ILE A 36 12.10 2.59 2.38
C ILE A 36 11.17 2.70 1.17
N MET A 37 11.69 2.34 -0.01
CA MET A 37 10.88 2.14 -1.20
C MET A 37 10.55 0.67 -1.34
N THR A 38 9.27 0.35 -1.47
CA THR A 38 8.77 -1.03 -1.53
C THR A 38 8.28 -1.39 -2.92
N PRO A 39 8.32 -2.68 -3.30
CA PRO A 39 7.62 -3.14 -4.50
C PRO A 39 6.10 -3.05 -4.31
N ASP A 40 5.38 -2.72 -5.39
CA ASP A 40 3.91 -2.71 -5.41
C ASP A 40 3.30 -4.11 -5.60
N LEU A 41 4.12 -5.08 -6.03
CA LEU A 41 3.80 -6.50 -6.21
C LEU A 41 4.48 -7.35 -5.15
N VAL A 42 3.75 -8.28 -4.54
CA VAL A 42 4.26 -9.24 -3.55
C VAL A 42 3.74 -10.64 -3.84
N LYS A 43 4.43 -11.66 -3.31
CA LYS A 43 3.94 -13.04 -3.38
C LYS A 43 2.66 -13.19 -2.57
N GLU A 44 1.73 -14.01 -3.05
CA GLU A 44 0.48 -14.36 -2.34
C GLU A 44 0.75 -14.80 -0.90
N THR A 45 1.78 -15.61 -0.68
CA THR A 45 2.17 -16.11 0.66
C THR A 45 2.56 -15.00 1.64
N VAL A 46 3.08 -13.87 1.15
CA VAL A 46 3.42 -12.71 2.00
C VAL A 46 2.15 -12.00 2.42
N LEU A 47 1.18 -11.84 1.52
CA LEU A 47 -0.13 -11.26 1.84
C LEU A 47 -0.88 -12.11 2.88
N GLU A 48 -0.90 -13.43 2.70
CA GLU A 48 -1.52 -14.37 3.63
C GLU A 48 -0.92 -14.28 5.03
N LYS A 49 0.41 -14.26 5.13
CA LYS A 49 1.12 -14.10 6.41
C LYS A 49 0.85 -12.73 7.06
N CYS A 50 0.51 -11.71 6.28
CA CYS A 50 0.09 -10.39 6.76
C CYS A 50 -1.42 -10.31 7.06
N GLY A 51 -2.16 -11.41 6.99
CA GLY A 51 -3.60 -11.47 7.30
C GLY A 51 -4.52 -11.04 6.17
N PHE A 52 -4.00 -10.89 4.95
CA PHE A 52 -4.82 -10.62 3.77
C PHE A 52 -5.14 -11.91 3.03
N GLN A 53 -6.37 -12.05 2.56
CA GLN A 53 -6.80 -13.22 1.82
C GLN A 53 -6.90 -12.89 0.32
N PRO A 54 -5.89 -13.24 -0.50
CA PRO A 54 -5.85 -12.86 -1.91
C PRO A 54 -6.92 -13.58 -2.73
N ARG A 55 -7.29 -14.81 -2.35
CA ARG A 55 -8.24 -15.67 -3.07
C ARG A 55 -9.53 -15.87 -2.26
N GLY A 56 -10.67 -15.54 -2.86
CA GLY A 56 -12.01 -15.71 -2.27
C GLY A 56 -13.05 -14.80 -2.93
N GLU A 57 -14.33 -15.10 -2.71
CA GLU A 57 -15.41 -14.20 -3.12
C GLU A 57 -15.31 -12.87 -2.35
N GLY A 58 -15.33 -11.74 -3.07
CA GLY A 58 -15.23 -10.42 -2.45
C GLY A 58 -13.82 -10.01 -1.99
N THR A 59 -12.77 -10.69 -2.46
CA THR A 59 -11.37 -10.30 -2.18
C THR A 59 -11.12 -8.84 -2.53
N GLN A 60 -10.40 -8.13 -1.65
CA GLN A 60 -9.96 -6.74 -1.86
C GLN A 60 -8.65 -6.63 -2.63
N VAL A 61 -8.06 -7.75 -3.05
CA VAL A 61 -6.72 -7.83 -3.63
C VAL A 61 -6.81 -8.13 -5.13
N TYR A 62 -5.99 -7.44 -5.92
CA TYR A 62 -5.81 -7.79 -7.34
C TYR A 62 -4.70 -8.84 -7.47
N SER A 63 -5.02 -9.97 -8.10
CA SER A 63 -4.05 -11.00 -8.47
C SER A 63 -3.56 -10.81 -9.91
N VAL A 64 -2.30 -11.17 -10.16
CA VAL A 64 -1.72 -11.18 -11.51
C VAL A 64 -1.98 -12.56 -12.12
N GLU A 65 -2.59 -12.58 -13.30
CA GLU A 65 -2.82 -13.81 -14.06
C GLU A 65 -1.48 -14.49 -14.40
N ASP A 66 -1.46 -15.83 -14.36
CA ASP A 66 -0.27 -16.66 -14.62
C ASP A 66 0.96 -16.37 -13.74
N SER A 67 0.76 -15.78 -12.55
CA SER A 67 1.84 -15.46 -11.62
C SER A 67 1.43 -15.68 -10.16
N PRO A 68 2.34 -16.09 -9.26
CA PRO A 68 2.06 -16.14 -7.82
C PRO A 68 2.12 -14.74 -7.14
N LEU A 69 1.92 -13.68 -7.91
CA LEU A 69 2.07 -12.29 -7.49
C LEU A 69 0.70 -11.60 -7.39
N CYS A 70 0.59 -10.70 -6.42
CA CYS A 70 -0.57 -9.85 -6.20
C CYS A 70 -0.15 -8.40 -5.99
N LEU A 71 -1.02 -7.48 -6.39
CA LEU A 71 -0.85 -6.06 -6.09
C LEU A 71 -1.19 -5.79 -4.62
N THR A 72 -0.36 -4.98 -3.97
CA THR A 72 -0.54 -4.65 -2.56
C THR A 72 -1.62 -3.60 -2.34
N GLY A 73 -2.42 -3.77 -1.29
CA GLY A 73 -3.40 -2.76 -0.85
C GLY A 73 -2.85 -1.74 0.16
N THR A 74 -1.57 -1.87 0.54
CA THR A 74 -0.83 -1.03 1.49
C THR A 74 0.67 -1.37 1.43
N ALA A 75 1.55 -0.36 1.52
CA ALA A 75 3.01 -0.55 1.61
C ALA A 75 3.45 -1.27 2.90
N GLU A 76 2.54 -1.46 3.85
CA GLU A 76 2.77 -2.24 5.07
C GLU A 76 3.13 -3.70 4.79
N VAL A 77 2.51 -4.32 3.78
CA VAL A 77 2.72 -5.74 3.44
C VAL A 77 4.17 -6.00 3.00
N PRO A 78 4.72 -5.28 2.01
CA PRO A 78 6.13 -5.47 1.63
C PRO A 78 7.11 -5.02 2.74
N LEU A 79 6.75 -4.01 3.56
CA LEU A 79 7.55 -3.65 4.74
C LEU A 79 7.59 -4.79 5.77
N GLY A 80 6.45 -5.45 6.01
CA GLY A 80 6.34 -6.63 6.87
C GLY A 80 7.14 -7.82 6.31
N GLY A 81 7.09 -7.99 4.99
CA GLY A 81 7.86 -8.99 4.25
C GLY A 81 9.38 -8.86 4.42
N LEU A 82 9.90 -7.66 4.65
CA LEU A 82 11.35 -7.41 4.77
C LEU A 82 11.99 -8.15 5.96
N TYR A 83 11.24 -8.35 7.05
CA TYR A 83 11.68 -9.05 8.25
C TYR A 83 10.95 -10.38 8.48
N MET A 84 10.20 -10.83 7.47
CA MET A 84 9.52 -12.11 7.52
C MET A 84 10.53 -13.25 7.68
N ASP A 85 10.20 -14.20 8.56
CA ASP A 85 11.02 -15.37 8.88
C ASP A 85 12.43 -15.02 9.43
N LYS A 86 12.64 -13.79 9.94
CA LYS A 86 13.88 -13.37 10.63
C LYS A 86 13.66 -13.28 12.14
N VAL A 87 14.66 -13.72 12.91
CA VAL A 87 14.72 -13.47 14.36
C VAL A 87 15.41 -12.13 14.59
N LEU A 88 14.68 -11.17 15.17
CA LEU A 88 15.22 -9.85 15.50
C LEU A 88 15.94 -9.88 16.85
N ARG A 89 17.09 -9.21 16.95
CA ARG A 89 17.74 -9.01 18.24
C ARG A 89 17.09 -7.85 18.98
N GLU A 90 16.99 -7.95 20.29
CA GLU A 90 16.41 -6.89 21.12
C GLU A 90 17.10 -5.53 20.93
N ALA A 91 18.43 -5.54 20.73
CA ALA A 91 19.22 -4.34 20.46
C ALA A 91 18.88 -3.62 19.14
N GLU A 92 18.20 -4.29 18.20
CA GLU A 92 17.76 -3.71 16.92
C GLU A 92 16.39 -3.02 17.04
N LEU A 93 15.69 -3.22 18.16
CA LEU A 93 14.36 -2.66 18.41
C LEU A 93 14.47 -1.27 19.10
N PRO A 94 13.54 -0.34 18.82
CA PRO A 94 12.43 -0.47 17.88
C PRO A 94 12.86 -0.19 16.43
N ILE A 95 12.49 -1.08 15.50
CA ILE A 95 12.67 -0.84 14.06
C ILE A 95 11.52 0.04 13.59
N ARG A 96 11.85 1.21 13.02
CA ARG A 96 10.86 2.20 12.55
C ARG A 96 11.06 2.45 11.07
N MET A 97 10.05 2.14 10.26
CA MET A 97 10.11 2.26 8.81
C MET A 97 8.95 3.08 8.27
N VAL A 98 9.20 3.83 7.21
CA VAL A 98 8.17 4.54 6.46
C VAL A 98 8.36 4.27 4.97
N ALA A 99 7.26 3.96 4.29
CA ALA A 99 7.27 3.74 2.85
C ALA A 99 6.12 4.45 2.17
N TYR A 100 6.40 4.95 0.98
CA TYR A 100 5.40 5.35 0.00
C TYR A 100 5.17 4.18 -0.97
N GLY A 101 3.92 3.93 -1.32
CA GLY A 101 3.56 2.95 -2.35
C GLY A 101 2.18 3.19 -2.93
N HIS A 102 1.93 2.62 -4.10
CA HIS A 102 0.60 2.63 -4.69
C HIS A 102 -0.22 1.50 -4.08
N CYS A 103 -1.43 1.83 -3.66
CA CYS A 103 -2.36 0.88 -3.06
C CYS A 103 -3.43 0.51 -4.06
N PHE A 104 -3.60 -0.79 -4.31
CA PHE A 104 -4.59 -1.31 -5.24
C PHE A 104 -5.67 -2.09 -4.48
N ARG A 105 -6.94 -1.74 -4.71
CA ARG A 105 -8.09 -2.41 -4.09
C ARG A 105 -9.19 -2.67 -5.10
N THR A 106 -9.69 -3.90 -5.15
CA THR A 106 -10.79 -4.27 -6.06
C THR A 106 -12.09 -3.58 -5.68
N GLU A 107 -12.23 -3.14 -4.42
CA GLU A 107 -13.45 -2.53 -3.88
C GLU A 107 -14.70 -3.42 -4.09
N ALA A 108 -14.51 -4.74 -4.13
CA ALA A 108 -15.57 -5.72 -4.20
C ALA A 108 -16.47 -5.62 -2.95
N GLY A 109 -17.79 -5.74 -3.10
CA GLY A 109 -18.76 -5.57 -2.00
C GLY A 109 -19.16 -4.12 -1.69
N ALA A 110 -18.65 -3.13 -2.43
CA ALA A 110 -19.02 -1.72 -2.30
C ALA A 110 -20.29 -1.31 -3.08
N ALA A 111 -21.09 -2.28 -3.54
CA ALA A 111 -22.26 -2.05 -4.39
C ALA A 111 -23.40 -1.39 -3.58
N GLY A 112 -23.28 -0.07 -3.37
CA GLY A 112 -24.30 0.73 -2.68
C GLY A 112 -23.73 1.95 -1.94
N ALA A 113 -22.48 1.89 -1.49
CA ALA A 113 -21.81 3.03 -0.86
C ALA A 113 -21.18 3.93 -1.94
N ALA A 114 -21.99 4.82 -2.51
CA ALA A 114 -21.60 5.78 -3.53
C ALA A 114 -20.60 6.82 -2.99
N GLY A 115 -19.31 6.45 -2.92
CA GLY A 115 -18.23 7.41 -2.80
C GLY A 115 -18.12 8.19 -4.10
N LYS A 116 -18.75 9.38 -4.19
CA LYS A 116 -18.51 10.30 -5.31
C LYS A 116 -17.10 10.90 -5.18
N GLY A 117 -16.40 11.03 -6.31
CA GLY A 117 -15.08 11.68 -6.36
C GLY A 117 -13.92 10.78 -5.93
N LEU A 118 -12.94 11.37 -5.25
CA LEU A 118 -11.64 10.74 -4.94
C LEU A 118 -11.61 9.91 -3.64
N TYR A 119 -12.76 9.72 -2.99
CA TYR A 119 -12.81 9.09 -1.67
C TYR A 119 -12.64 7.56 -1.71
N ARG A 120 -13.16 6.90 -2.77
CA ARG A 120 -13.14 5.45 -2.90
C ARG A 120 -12.78 5.05 -4.32
N VAL A 121 -11.51 4.69 -4.51
CA VAL A 121 -10.86 4.50 -5.82
C VAL A 121 -10.04 3.22 -5.81
N HIS A 122 -9.85 2.61 -6.98
CA HIS A 122 -9.14 1.34 -7.10
C HIS A 122 -7.63 1.46 -6.92
N GLN A 123 -7.08 2.65 -7.20
CA GLN A 123 -5.67 2.96 -7.05
C GLN A 123 -5.52 4.29 -6.33
N PHE A 124 -4.68 4.34 -5.30
CA PHE A 124 -4.36 5.57 -4.59
C PHE A 124 -2.95 5.53 -4.00
N SER A 125 -2.39 6.71 -3.78
CA SER A 125 -1.08 6.93 -3.16
C SER A 125 -1.19 6.92 -1.64
N LYS A 126 -0.30 6.18 -0.94
CA LYS A 126 -0.29 6.16 0.53
C LYS A 126 1.13 6.15 1.08
N VAL A 127 1.34 6.94 2.14
CA VAL A 127 2.52 6.84 3.00
C VAL A 127 2.16 6.01 4.23
N CYS A 128 2.82 4.87 4.41
CA CYS A 128 2.62 3.95 5.51
C CYS A 128 3.83 3.97 6.46
N LYS A 129 3.56 3.86 7.76
CA LYS A 129 4.57 3.70 8.81
C LYS A 129 4.40 2.31 9.44
N LEU A 130 5.50 1.60 9.63
CA LEU A 130 5.55 0.32 10.35
C LEU A 130 6.56 0.42 11.49
N ARG A 131 6.21 -0.18 12.64
CA ARG A 131 7.08 -0.23 13.81
C ARG A 131 7.02 -1.62 14.42
N TYR A 132 8.19 -2.23 14.61
CA TYR A 132 8.39 -3.41 15.46
C TYR A 132 8.77 -2.97 16.88
#